data_AF-A0A4S2EM86-F1
#
_entry.id   AF-A0A4S2EM86-F1
#
_cell.length_a   1.000
_cell.length_b   1.000
_cell.length_c   1.000
_cell.angle_alpha   90.00
_cell.angle_beta   90.00
_cell.angle_gamma   90.00
#
_symmetry.space_group_name_H-M   'P 1'
#
loop_
_entity.id
_entity.type
_entity.pdbx_description
1 polymer ?
#
loop_
_entity_poly.entity_id
_entity_poly.type
_entity_poly.pdbx_seq_one_letter_code
_entity_poly.pdbx_strand_id
1 'polypeptide(L)'
;MTLKEYNLRMQAYRLQQVDRMFERRDLAWAIVTAKSVDKEGNYIYREFKDFFDYDKALRVVENVQVREEDMDQDLVRIARRLAEYRKGGGKI
;
A
#
# COMPACT_ATOMS: atom_id res chain seq x y z
N MET A 1 -14.69 -1.24 -19.72
CA MET A 1 -14.11 -1.16 -18.37
C MET A 1 -14.22 0.29 -17.91
N THR A 2 -14.89 0.55 -16.79
CA THR A 2 -15.04 1.91 -16.25
C THR A 2 -13.84 2.28 -15.37
N LEU A 3 -13.61 3.58 -15.13
CA LEU A 3 -12.57 4.04 -14.20
C LEU A 3 -12.77 3.44 -12.79
N LYS A 4 -14.02 3.29 -12.36
CA LYS A 4 -14.39 2.66 -11.09
C LYS A 4 -13.98 1.19 -11.06
N GLU A 5 -14.27 0.44 -12.12
CA GLU A 5 -13.85 -0.97 -12.24
C GLU A 5 -12.32 -1.13 -12.26
N TYR A 6 -11.61 -0.23 -12.97
CA TYR A 6 -10.15 -0.24 -12.99
C TYR A 6 -9.57 0.00 -11.60
N ASN A 7 -10.05 1.03 -10.89
CA ASN A 7 -9.58 1.33 -9.53
C ASN A 7 -9.83 0.17 -8.57
N LEU A 8 -10.99 -0.46 -8.65
CA LEU A 8 -11.31 -1.63 -7.83
C LEU A 8 -10.39 -2.82 -8.14
N ARG A 9 -10.11 -3.08 -9.42
CA ARG A 9 -9.16 -4.13 -9.84
C ARG A 9 -7.74 -3.84 -9.36
N MET A 10 -7.30 -2.58 -9.43
CA MET A 10 -5.98 -2.17 -8.93
C MET A 10 -5.87 -2.30 -7.42
N GLN A 11 -6.94 -1.97 -6.69
CA GLN A 11 -7.00 -2.17 -5.24
C GLN A 11 -6.89 -3.66 -4.89
N ALA A 12 -7.69 -4.51 -5.53
CA ALA A 12 -7.63 -5.95 -5.34
C ALA A 12 -6.25 -6.53 -5.66
N TYR A 13 -5.62 -6.07 -6.74
CA TYR A 13 -4.26 -6.48 -7.11
C TYR A 13 -3.23 -6.10 -6.04
N ARG A 14 -3.30 -4.87 -5.49
CA ARG A 14 -2.38 -4.42 -4.43
C ARG A 14 -2.55 -5.25 -3.15
N LEU A 15 -3.78 -5.56 -2.76
CA LEU A 15 -4.06 -6.45 -1.62
C LEU A 15 -3.46 -7.85 -1.87
N GLN A 16 -3.68 -8.41 -3.06
CA GLN A 16 -3.09 -9.69 -3.43
C GLN A 16 -1.55 -9.68 -3.38
N GLN A 17 -0.90 -8.55 -3.68
CA GLN A 17 0.56 -8.45 -3.53
C GLN A 17 0.99 -8.55 -2.05
N VAL A 18 0.22 -7.98 -1.13
CA VAL A 18 0.49 -8.09 0.32
C VAL A 18 0.38 -9.54 0.77
N ASP A 19 -0.64 -10.27 0.31
CA ASP A 19 -0.79 -11.70 0.62
C ASP A 19 0.39 -12.53 0.10
N ARG A 20 0.82 -12.29 -1.14
CA ARG A 20 2.03 -12.93 -1.70
C ARG A 20 3.31 -12.55 -0.96
N MET A 21 3.37 -11.35 -0.38
CA MET A 21 4.50 -10.96 0.47
C MET A 21 4.46 -11.72 1.79
N PHE A 22 3.28 -11.90 2.39
CA PHE A 22 3.09 -12.69 3.60
C PHE A 22 3.53 -14.14 3.40
N GLU A 23 3.07 -14.81 2.34
CA GLU A 23 3.46 -16.20 2.02
C GLU A 23 4.99 -16.36 1.91
N ARG A 24 5.66 -15.42 1.23
CA ARG A 24 7.13 -15.43 1.12
C ARG A 24 7.83 -15.15 2.45
N ARG A 25 7.22 -14.33 3.31
CA ARG A 25 7.76 -13.97 4.62
C ARG A 25 7.62 -15.11 5.61
N ASP A 26 6.57 -15.92 5.52
CA ASP A 26 6.42 -17.13 6.34
C ASP A 26 7.59 -18.12 6.14
N LEU A 27 7.93 -18.39 4.87
CA LEU A 27 9.10 -19.22 4.56
C LEU A 27 10.41 -18.58 5.05
N ALA A 28 10.58 -17.27 4.83
CA ALA A 28 11.77 -16.56 5.29
C ALA A 28 11.89 -16.57 6.82
N TRP A 29 10.77 -16.48 7.53
CA TRP A 29 10.71 -16.59 8.98
C TRP A 29 11.23 -17.93 9.47
N ALA A 30 10.74 -19.04 8.90
CA ALA A 30 11.21 -20.37 9.27
C ALA A 30 12.74 -20.52 9.11
N ILE A 31 13.30 -19.95 8.03
CA ILE A 31 14.74 -19.97 7.78
C ILE A 31 15.51 -19.12 8.79
N VAL A 32 15.01 -17.90 9.08
CA VAL A 32 15.63 -16.98 10.03
C VAL A 32 15.59 -17.57 11.43
N THR A 33 14.44 -18.01 11.92
CA THR A 33 14.30 -18.62 13.25
C THR A 33 15.20 -19.84 13.41
N ALA A 34 15.35 -20.68 12.38
CA ALA A 34 16.24 -21.85 12.44
C ALA A 34 17.74 -21.49 12.51
N LYS A 35 18.14 -20.30 12.08
CA LYS A 35 19.56 -19.92 11.91
C LYS A 35 20.01 -18.74 12.78
N SER A 36 19.08 -17.96 13.33
CA SER A 36 19.38 -16.68 13.95
C SER A 36 19.13 -16.74 15.46
N VAL A 37 20.22 -16.96 16.17
CA VAL A 37 20.32 -16.64 17.59
C VAL A 37 21.42 -15.60 17.76
N ASP A 38 21.25 -14.69 18.71
CA ASP A 38 22.28 -13.74 19.11
C ASP A 38 23.45 -14.47 19.81
N LYS A 39 24.46 -13.72 20.24
CA LYS A 39 25.63 -14.27 20.95
C LYS A 39 25.28 -14.92 22.29
N GLU A 40 24.10 -14.64 22.82
CA GLU A 40 23.58 -15.12 24.10
C GLU A 40 22.61 -16.30 23.92
N GLY A 41 22.28 -16.66 22.67
CA GLY A 41 21.40 -17.78 22.32
C GLY A 41 19.92 -17.40 22.17
N ASN A 42 19.56 -16.11 22.21
CA ASN A 42 18.18 -15.67 22.02
C ASN A 42 17.85 -15.44 20.55
N TYR A 43 16.62 -15.73 20.15
CA TYR A 43 16.15 -15.42 18.80
C TYR A 43 16.14 -13.90 18.56
N ILE A 44 16.67 -13.48 17.39
CA ILE A 44 16.75 -12.05 16.99
C ILE A 44 15.36 -11.41 16.90
N TYR A 45 14.40 -12.18 16.43
CA TYR A 45 12.99 -11.84 16.40
C TYR A 45 12.25 -12.85 17.27
N ARG A 46 11.39 -12.37 18.18
CA ARG A 46 10.67 -13.25 19.10
C ARG A 46 9.38 -13.76 18.49
N GLU A 47 8.71 -12.90 17.74
CA GLU A 47 7.46 -13.21 17.08
C GLU A 47 7.55 -12.91 15.58
N PHE A 48 6.72 -13.58 14.79
CA PHE A 48 6.64 -13.31 13.34
C PHE A 48 6.32 -11.83 13.06
N LYS A 49 5.49 -11.20 13.91
CA LYS A 49 5.10 -9.80 13.76
C LYS A 49 6.28 -8.83 13.89
N ASP A 50 7.31 -9.18 14.66
CA ASP A 50 8.54 -8.40 14.78
C ASP A 50 9.36 -8.42 13.48
N PHE A 51 9.26 -9.53 12.72
CA PHE A 51 9.90 -9.71 11.42
C PHE A 51 9.07 -9.16 10.26
N PHE A 52 7.75 -9.32 10.31
CA PHE A 52 6.82 -8.83 9.31
C PHE A 52 5.45 -8.46 9.90
N ASP A 53 5.16 -7.16 9.89
CA ASP A 53 3.87 -6.61 10.30
C ASP A 53 2.91 -6.54 9.09
N TYR A 54 2.07 -7.57 8.97
CA TYR A 54 1.04 -7.66 7.92
C TYR A 54 0.00 -6.54 8.02
N ASP A 55 -0.42 -6.18 9.24
CA ASP A 55 -1.40 -5.10 9.46
C ASP A 55 -0.86 -3.76 8.99
N LYS A 56 0.44 -3.52 9.17
CA LYS A 56 1.12 -2.34 8.64
C LYS A 56 1.18 -2.37 7.12
N ALA A 57 1.46 -3.53 6.51
CA ALA A 57 1.50 -3.68 5.05
C ALA A 57 0.13 -3.44 4.41
N LEU A 58 -0.96 -3.94 5.01
CA LEU A 58 -2.32 -3.65 4.58
C LEU A 58 -2.66 -2.17 4.68
N ARG A 59 -2.31 -1.52 5.80
CA ARG A 59 -2.54 -0.08 5.99
C ARG A 59 -1.85 0.79 4.94
N VAL A 60 -0.70 0.38 4.42
CA VAL A 60 -0.02 1.08 3.32
C VAL A 60 -0.82 0.98 2.02
N VAL A 61 -1.47 -0.15 1.76
CA VAL A 61 -2.32 -0.33 0.57
C VAL A 61 -3.63 0.44 0.68
N GLU A 62 -4.22 0.49 1.87
CA GLU A 62 -5.45 1.25 2.13
C GLU A 62 -5.21 2.76 2.12
N ASN A 63 -4.07 3.21 2.65
CA ASN A 63 -3.68 4.62 2.70
C ASN A 63 -2.84 5.05 1.50
N VAL A 64 -3.08 4.51 0.30
CA VAL A 64 -2.54 5.10 -0.94
C VAL A 64 -3.29 6.41 -1.21
N GLN A 65 -3.08 7.40 -0.35
CA GLN A 65 -3.36 8.78 -0.64
C GLN A 65 -2.25 9.25 -1.56
N VAL A 66 -2.54 9.28 -2.87
CA VAL A 66 -1.66 9.95 -3.81
C VAL A 66 -1.72 11.43 -3.46
N ARG A 67 -0.63 11.97 -2.92
CA ARG A 67 -0.56 13.39 -2.56
C ARG A 67 -0.52 14.20 -3.86
N GLU A 68 -1.17 15.37 -3.89
CA GLU A 68 -1.19 16.21 -5.10
C GLU A 68 0.23 16.60 -5.57
N GLU A 69 1.19 16.66 -4.64
CA GLU A 69 2.62 16.89 -4.92
C GLU A 69 3.27 15.75 -5.72
N ASP A 70 2.77 14.52 -5.59
CA ASP A 70 3.27 13.36 -6.32
C ASP A 70 2.55 13.17 -7.67
N MET A 71 1.57 14.03 -7.99
CA MET A 71 0.79 13.99 -9.23
C MET A 71 1.37 14.91 -10.31
N ASP A 72 0.97 14.65 -11.56
CA ASP A 72 1.22 15.57 -12.68
C ASP A 72 0.55 16.93 -12.40
N GLN A 73 1.38 17.97 -12.28
CA GLN A 73 0.95 19.30 -11.88
C GLN A 73 0.00 19.95 -12.89
N ASP A 74 0.10 19.62 -14.18
CA ASP A 74 -0.82 20.12 -15.20
C ASP A 74 -2.21 19.51 -15.04
N LEU A 75 -2.28 18.21 -14.73
CA LEU A 75 -3.55 17.53 -14.45
C LEU A 75 -4.22 18.07 -13.19
N VAL A 76 -3.45 18.31 -12.12
CA VAL A 76 -3.95 18.90 -10.87
C VAL A 76 -4.55 20.29 -11.15
N ARG A 77 -3.87 21.13 -11.94
CA ARG A 77 -4.37 22.46 -12.33
C ARG A 77 -5.68 22.39 -13.11
N ILE A 78 -5.78 21.46 -14.07
CA ILE A 78 -6.99 21.25 -14.86
C ILE A 78 -8.13 20.79 -13.95
N ALA A 79 -7.88 19.83 -13.07
CA ALA A 79 -8.87 19.30 -12.12
C ALA A 79 -9.41 20.40 -11.19
N ARG A 80 -8.54 21.27 -10.66
CA ARG A 80 -8.94 22.43 -9.83
C ARG A 80 -9.87 23.37 -10.60
N ARG A 81 -9.48 23.79 -11.81
CA ARG A 81 -10.34 24.63 -12.67
C ARG A 81 -11.70 23.98 -12.92
N LEU A 82 -11.71 22.69 -13.26
CA LEU A 82 -12.95 21.97 -13.56
C LEU A 82 -13.88 21.89 -12.33
N ALA A 83 -13.31 21.71 -11.13
CA ALA A 83 -14.04 21.73 -9.87
C ALA A 83 -14.62 23.12 -9.55
N GLU A 84 -13.86 24.18 -9.80
CA GLU A 84 -14.33 25.57 -9.67
C GLU A 84 -15.49 25.86 -10.63
N TYR A 85 -15.39 25.45 -11.90
CA TYR A 85 -16.49 25.58 -12.87
C TYR A 85 -17.76 24.84 -12.43
N ARG A 86 -17.63 23.64 -11.86
CA ARG A 86 -18.77 22.87 -11.33
C ARG A 86 -19.40 23.54 -10.10
N LYS A 87 -18.60 24.14 -9.21
CA LYS A 87 -19.09 24.85 -8.02
C LYS A 87 -19.72 26.21 -8.37
N GLY A 88 -19.21 26.88 -9.40
CA GLY A 88 -19.68 28.19 -9.86
C GLY A 88 -20.98 28.16 -10.69
N GLY A 89 -21.61 27.01 -10.87
CA GLY A 89 -22.90 26.90 -11.55
C GLY A 89 -22.82 27.26 -13.04
N GLY A 90 -21.80 26.74 -13.75
CA GLY A 90 -21.49 27.04 -15.15
C GLY A 90 -22.71 27.34 -16.01
N LYS A 91 -22.95 28.63 -16.26
CA LYS A 91 -23.84 29.10 -17.33
C LYS A 91 -23.02 29.12 -18.62
N ILE A 92 -23.53 28.39 -19.61
CA ILE A 92 -23.10 28.43 -21.01
C ILE A 92 -23.62 29.74 -21.62
#